data_AF-A0A831ULD0-F1
#
_entry.id   AF-A0A831ULD0-F1
#
_cell.length_a   1.000
_cell.length_b   1.000
_cell.length_c   1.000
_cell.angle_alpha   90.00
_cell.angle_beta   90.00
_cell.angle_gamma   90.00
#
_symmetry.space_group_name_H-M   'P 1'
#
loop_
_entity.id
_entity.type
_entity.pdbx_description
1 polymer ?
#
loop_
_entity_poly.entity_id
_entity_poly.type
_entity_poly.pdbx_seq_one_letter_code
_entity_poly.pdbx_strand_id
1 'polypeptide(L)'
;MKAFWDYLFKDWFRQVGEALLVAFLVTTFGFTTVGVVGQSMYPTLRNGERVLVPKWETWLVRFGLKEWRRGEIAILKPPEGTPFATARFPVLGFAFRA
;
A
#
# COMPACT_ATOMS: atom_id res chain seq x y z
N MET A 1 33.22 23.66 5.26
CA MET A 1 32.64 22.58 4.44
C MET A 1 32.37 21.30 5.22
N LYS A 2 33.31 20.74 6.01
CA LYS A 2 33.06 19.50 6.79
C LYS A 2 31.86 19.59 7.74
N ALA A 3 31.72 20.68 8.49
CA ALA A 3 30.59 20.90 9.40
C ALA A 3 29.21 20.91 8.70
N PHE A 4 29.14 21.35 7.44
CA PHE A 4 27.90 21.31 6.65
C PHE A 4 27.54 19.87 6.27
N TRP A 5 28.53 19.09 5.83
CA TRP A 5 28.34 17.67 5.51
C TRP A 5 28.00 16.84 6.75
N ASP A 6 28.60 17.13 7.89
CA ASP A 6 28.28 16.46 9.16
C ASP A 6 26.83 16.75 9.58
N TYR A 7 26.37 17.99 9.51
CA TYR A 7 24.97 18.36 9.77
C TYR A 7 24.00 17.66 8.80
N LEU A 8 24.29 17.69 7.50
CA LEU A 8 23.46 17.07 6.47
C LEU A 8 23.33 15.55 6.68
N PHE A 9 24.42 14.85 7.00
CA PHE A 9 24.42 13.39 7.12
C PHE A 9 24.02 12.88 8.51
N LYS A 10 24.41 13.53 9.61
CA LYS A 10 24.06 13.05 10.97
C LYS A 10 22.70 13.51 11.43
N ASP A 11 22.38 14.78 11.25
CA ASP A 11 21.17 15.34 11.84
C ASP A 11 20.01 15.25 10.85
N TRP A 12 20.23 15.69 9.61
CA TRP A 12 19.16 15.72 8.62
C TRP A 12 18.85 14.34 8.03
N PHE A 13 19.85 13.61 7.52
CA PHE A 13 19.62 12.31 6.88
C PHE A 13 19.09 11.25 7.86
N ARG A 14 19.52 11.28 9.13
CA ARG A 14 18.97 10.38 10.15
C ARG A 14 17.49 10.63 10.38
N GLN A 15 17.09 11.88 10.63
CA GLN A 15 15.70 12.22 10.91
C GLN A 15 14.79 11.96 9.70
N VAL A 16 15.23 12.36 8.51
CA VAL A 16 14.47 12.13 7.28
C VAL A 16 14.41 10.65 6.94
N GLY A 17 15.52 9.93 7.10
CA GLY A 17 15.59 8.48 6.90
C GLY A 17 14.67 7.72 7.85
N GLU A 18 14.64 8.09 9.13
CA GLU A 18 13.72 7.52 10.13
C GLU A 18 12.26 7.78 9.75
N ALA A 19 11.91 9.01 9.39
CA ALA A 19 10.55 9.36 8.97
C ALA A 19 10.12 8.58 7.71
N LEU A 20 11.00 8.49 6.71
CA LEU A 20 10.75 7.72 5.49
C LEU A 20 10.64 6.23 5.78
N LEU A 21 11.48 5.69 6.66
CA LEU A 21 11.41 4.29 7.08
C LEU A 21 10.09 4.00 7.79
N VAL A 22 9.66 4.86 8.72
CA VAL A 22 8.38 4.73 9.40
C VAL A 22 7.23 4.81 8.39
N ALA A 23 7.24 5.79 7.48
CA ALA A 23 6.23 5.90 6.44
C ALA A 23 6.19 4.66 5.54
N PHE A 24 7.35 4.13 5.15
CA PHE A 24 7.48 2.90 4.38
C PHE A 24 6.90 1.70 5.12
N LEU A 25 7.24 1.54 6.41
CA LEU A 25 6.74 0.45 7.24
C LEU A 25 5.21 0.54 7.44
N VAL A 26 4.68 1.73 7.72
CA VAL A 26 3.24 1.95 7.92
C VAL A 26 2.45 1.67 6.63
N THR A 27 2.92 2.17 5.50
CA THR A 27 2.23 1.99 4.21
C THR A 27 2.37 0.56 3.65
N THR A 28 3.46 -0.13 3.99
CA THR A 28 3.72 -1.51 3.52
C THR A 28 3.05 -2.56 4.41
N PHE A 29 3.11 -2.40 5.73
CA PHE A 29 2.70 -3.41 6.71
C PHE A 29 1.51 -2.97 7.58
N GLY A 30 1.30 -1.68 7.79
CA GLY A 30 0.22 -1.17 8.63
C GLY A 30 -1.13 -1.19 7.91
N PHE A 31 -1.43 -0.13 7.16
CA PHE A 31 -2.71 0.01 6.46
C PHE A 31 -2.60 0.86 5.21
N THR A 32 -3.61 0.77 4.37
CA THR A 32 -3.85 1.72 3.26
C THR A 32 -5.33 2.03 3.16
N THR A 33 -5.70 3.07 2.42
CA THR A 33 -7.10 3.43 2.18
C THR A 33 -7.38 3.36 0.68
N VAL A 34 -8.46 2.68 0.29
CA VAL A 34 -8.88 2.59 -1.11
C VAL A 34 -10.28 3.16 -1.29
N GLY A 35 -10.54 3.78 -2.45
CA GLY A 35 -11.88 4.23 -2.83
C GLY A 35 -12.65 3.12 -3.55
N VAL A 36 -13.93 2.97 -3.23
CA VAL A 36 -14.82 2.03 -3.90
C VAL A 36 -15.39 2.68 -5.16
N VAL A 37 -15.20 2.02 -6.30
CA VAL A 37 -15.76 2.43 -7.60
C VAL A 37 -16.63 1.30 -8.14
N GLY A 38 -17.90 1.57 -8.42
CA GLY A 38 -18.89 0.61 -8.89
C GLY A 38 -19.86 0.13 -7.82
N GLN A 39 -20.74 -0.81 -8.18
CA GLN A 39 -21.87 -1.28 -7.35
C GLN A 39 -21.78 -2.79 -7.01
N SER A 40 -20.67 -3.45 -7.33
CA SER A 40 -20.53 -4.92 -7.21
C SER A 40 -20.58 -5.44 -5.78
N MET A 41 -20.29 -4.59 -4.79
CA MET A 41 -20.26 -4.92 -3.37
C MET A 41 -21.46 -4.37 -2.59
N TYR A 42 -22.50 -3.88 -3.28
CA TYR A 42 -23.72 -3.40 -2.63
C TYR A 42 -24.49 -4.57 -2.00
N PRO A 43 -25.01 -4.45 -0.75
CA PRO A 43 -25.09 -3.24 0.07
C PRO A 43 -23.90 -2.99 1.00
N THR A 44 -22.94 -3.92 1.08
CA THR A 44 -21.83 -3.90 2.04
C THR A 44 -20.89 -2.71 1.84
N LEU A 45 -20.56 -2.38 0.60
CA LEU A 45 -19.76 -1.21 0.23
C LEU A 45 -20.47 -0.41 -0.85
N ARG A 46 -20.57 0.89 -0.65
CA ARG A 46 -21.23 1.81 -1.59
C ARG A 46 -20.21 2.55 -2.44
N ASN A 47 -20.60 2.85 -3.67
CA ASN A 47 -19.78 3.66 -4.57
C ASN A 47 -19.42 5.01 -3.93
N GLY A 48 -18.13 5.36 -3.95
CA GLY A 48 -17.60 6.59 -3.35
C GLY A 48 -17.14 6.44 -1.89
N GLU A 49 -17.41 5.32 -1.23
CA GLU A 49 -16.89 5.06 0.12
C GLU A 49 -15.37 4.83 0.11
N ARG A 50 -14.74 5.10 1.25
CA ARG A 50 -13.32 4.80 1.49
C ARG A 50 -13.22 3.64 2.46
N VAL A 51 -12.49 2.60 2.06
CA VAL A 51 -12.24 1.41 2.86
C VAL A 51 -10.84 1.49 3.44
N LEU A 52 -10.73 1.28 4.75
CA LEU A 52 -9.45 1.07 5.42
C LEU A 52 -9.04 -0.40 5.28
N VAL A 53 -7.84 -0.62 4.78
CA VAL A 53 -7.31 -1.94 4.45
C VAL A 53 -6.15 -2.25 5.38
N PRO A 54 -6.34 -3.12 6.39
CA PRO A 54 -5.24 -3.57 7.24
C PRO A 54 -4.30 -4.46 6.42
N LYS A 55 -3.08 -3.99 6.16
CA LYS A 55 -2.10 -4.71 5.34
C LYS A 55 -1.46 -5.87 6.11
N TRP A 56 -1.38 -5.74 7.43
CA TRP A 56 -0.82 -6.76 8.31
C TRP A 56 -1.57 -8.09 8.20
N GLU A 57 -2.88 -8.10 7.95
CA GLU A 57 -3.65 -9.34 7.75
C GLU A 57 -3.17 -10.12 6.53
N THR A 58 -2.94 -9.43 5.41
CA THR A 58 -2.38 -10.06 4.20
C THR A 58 -0.99 -10.62 4.47
N TRP A 59 -0.17 -9.93 5.26
CA TRP A 59 1.16 -10.42 5.64
C TRP A 59 1.08 -11.65 6.56
N LEU A 60 0.19 -11.67 7.55
CA LEU A 60 -0.04 -12.84 8.39
C LEU A 60 -0.45 -14.06 7.56
N VAL A 61 -1.31 -13.86 6.55
CA VAL A 61 -1.66 -14.94 5.61
C VAL A 61 -0.46 -15.39 4.79
N ARG A 62 0.35 -14.46 4.29
CA ARG A 62 1.57 -14.78 3.53
C ARG A 62 2.62 -15.53 4.35
N PHE A 63 2.70 -15.25 5.65
CA PHE A 63 3.60 -15.94 6.57
C PHE A 63 3.02 -17.27 7.09
N GLY A 64 1.82 -17.67 6.65
CA GLY A 64 1.16 -18.90 7.10
C GLY A 64 0.68 -18.85 8.55
N LEU A 65 0.55 -17.65 9.13
CA LEU A 65 0.10 -17.44 10.51
C LEU A 65 -1.42 -17.23 10.61
N LYS A 66 -2.08 -16.96 9.48
CA LYS A 66 -3.52 -16.78 9.35
C LYS A 66 -3.97 -17.37 8.02
N GLU A 67 -5.25 -17.73 7.91
CA GLU A 67 -5.88 -18.11 6.65
C GLU A 67 -7.06 -17.18 6.36
N TRP A 68 -7.35 -16.96 5.08
CA TRP A 68 -8.56 -16.28 4.66
C TRP A 68 -9.77 -17.15 4.94
N ARG A 69 -10.82 -16.55 5.50
CA ARG A 69 -12.08 -17.26 5.75
C ARG A 69 -13.13 -16.89 4.71
N ARG A 70 -14.05 -17.81 4.46
CA ARG A 70 -15.22 -17.54 3.62
C ARG A 70 -16.03 -16.39 4.23
N GLY A 71 -16.43 -15.46 3.37
CA GLY A 71 -17.17 -14.25 3.76
C GLY A 71 -16.29 -13.03 4.07
N GLU A 72 -14.96 -13.17 4.11
CA GLU A 72 -14.06 -12.04 4.28
C GLU A 72 -13.90 -11.24 2.98
N ILE A 73 -13.71 -9.92 3.12
CA ILE A 73 -13.48 -9.02 2.00
C ILE A 73 -11.98 -8.96 1.73
N ALA A 74 -11.57 -9.41 0.54
CA ALA A 74 -10.19 -9.33 0.09
C ALA A 74 -10.04 -8.28 -1.01
N ILE A 75 -8.95 -7.53 -0.96
CA ILE A 75 -8.58 -6.57 -2.01
C ILE A 75 -7.46 -7.18 -2.84
N LEU A 76 -7.77 -7.38 -4.11
CA LEU A 76 -6.90 -8.06 -5.06
C LEU A 76 -6.50 -7.12 -6.18
N LYS A 77 -5.35 -7.40 -6.78
CA LYS A 77 -5.00 -6.73 -8.03
C LYS A 77 -5.86 -7.32 -9.15
N PRO A 78 -6.41 -6.48 -10.04
CA PRO A 78 -7.11 -6.95 -11.22
C PRO A 78 -6.18 -7.80 -12.09
N PRO A 79 -6.71 -8.82 -12.78
CA PRO A 79 -5.94 -9.61 -13.74
C PRO A 79 -5.39 -8.73 -14.87
N GLU A 80 -4.28 -9.15 -15.46
CA GLU A 80 -3.71 -8.52 -16.65
C GLU A 80 -4.71 -8.55 -17.82
N GLY A 81 -4.74 -7.48 -18.62
CA GLY A 81 -5.65 -7.35 -19.76
C GLY A 81 -7.09 -6.94 -19.43
N THR A 82 -7.40 -6.61 -18.17
CA THR A 82 -8.74 -6.10 -17.78
C THR A 82 -8.80 -4.56 -17.78
N PRO A 83 -9.97 -3.92 -17.95
CA PRO A 83 -10.11 -2.46 -18.04
C PRO A 83 -9.62 -1.66 -16.82
N PHE A 84 -9.43 -2.33 -15.68
CA PHE A 84 -8.92 -1.74 -14.45
C PHE A 84 -7.52 -2.22 -14.09
N ALA A 85 -6.85 -2.97 -14.98
CA ALA A 85 -5.48 -3.40 -14.81
C ALA A 85 -4.55 -2.17 -14.71
N THR A 86 -3.69 -2.17 -13.70
CA THR A 86 -2.62 -1.17 -13.58
C THR A 86 -1.30 -1.88 -13.86
N ALA A 87 -0.55 -1.42 -14.85
CA ALA A 87 0.81 -1.89 -15.09
C ALA A 87 1.79 -1.10 -14.19
N ARG A 88 2.88 -1.77 -13.79
CA ARG A 88 4.01 -1.08 -13.15
C ARG A 88 5.01 -0.67 -14.23
N PHE A 89 5.45 0.58 -14.17
CA PHE A 89 6.53 1.07 -15.02
C PHE A 89 7.80 0.23 -14.78
N PRO A 90 8.47 -0.28 -15.82
CA PRO A 90 9.52 -1.30 -15.69
C PRO A 90 10.76 -0.85 -14.90
N VAL A 91 11.09 0.44 -14.91
CA VAL A 91 12.30 0.97 -14.27
C VAL A 91 12.02 1.61 -12.90
N LEU A 92 10.87 2.26 -12.73
CA LEU A 92 10.57 3.08 -11.55
C LEU A 92 9.35 2.59 -10.75
N GLY A 93 8.63 1.56 -11.22
CA GLY A 93 7.54 0.92 -10.47
C GLY A 93 6.27 1.74 -10.31
N PHE A 94 6.19 2.96 -10.87
CA PHE A 94 4.98 3.77 -10.83
C PHE A 94 3.84 3.07 -11.56
N ALA A 95 2.66 3.08 -10.95
CA ALA A 95 1.47 2.52 -11.57
C ALA A 95 1.00 3.46 -12.69
N PHE A 96 0.84 2.94 -13.91
CA PHE A 96 0.15 3.62 -14.99
C PHE A 96 -1.05 2.79 -15.42
N ARG A 97 -2.08 3.47 -15.92
CA ARG A 97 -3.23 2.80 -16.53
C ARG A 97 -2.76 2.25 -17.87
N ALA A 98 -2.69 0.93 -17.97
CA ALA A 98 -2.37 0.25 -19.23
C ALA A 98 -3.64 0.12 -20.09
#